data_AF-A0A1G7WEW9-F1
#
_entry.id   AF-A0A1G7WEW9-F1
#
_cell.length_a   1.000
_cell.length_b   1.000
_cell.length_c   1.000
_cell.angle_alpha   90.00
_cell.angle_beta   90.00
_cell.angle_gamma   90.00
#
_symmetry.space_group_name_H-M   'P 1'
#
loop_
_entity.id
_entity.type
_entity.pdbx_description
1 polymer ?
#
loop_
_entity_poly.entity_id
_entity_poly.type
_entity_poly.pdbx_seq_one_letter_code
_entity_poly.pdbx_strand_id
1 'polypeptide(L)'
;MSTAINPRQLLEDMFRAAIESAQPHHGIPRHLPAPPRGRLIVIGAGKASAAMARVLEDHYLGSLSGLVVTRYGYAVPCSKIEIVEAAHPVPDAAGLKAAQRILDLVEGLTPDDLVLCLISGGGSALMPLPLPGISLEDKQAVNRELLKSGASISEMNCVRRHLSAIKGGRLAAACHPAKVVTLLISDVPGDGPCDIASGPTVGDPTSCEDALAIVRRYGIQLPPAVLETLASGRGESIKPDDPRLAGSETHFIATPMMALEAAAAVARQAGIPAHILGDAIEGEARDVGKVMAGIARQVVRFQQPFQPPCVLLSGGETTVTVRGNGRGGRNVEYLLSLGVALDGLPNVHAIAGDTDGVDGQEEIAGAILAPDSLARAWEKGIRPKDALADNDGHGFFGALGDAVVTGPTLTNVNDFRAVLIL
;
A
#
# COMPACT_ATOMS: atom_id res chain seq x y z
N MET A 1 30.62 -17.18 22.37
CA MET A 1 30.75 -17.89 21.08
C MET A 1 29.80 -17.21 20.12
N SER A 2 30.31 -16.50 19.12
CA SER A 2 29.45 -15.85 18.11
C SER A 2 28.78 -16.95 17.29
N THR A 3 27.46 -17.12 17.43
CA THR A 3 26.67 -17.96 16.52
C THR A 3 26.84 -17.41 15.11
N ALA A 4 27.35 -18.22 14.18
CA ALA A 4 27.50 -17.83 12.78
C ALA A 4 26.13 -17.36 12.26
N ILE A 5 26.07 -16.12 11.76
CA ILE A 5 24.84 -15.53 11.22
C ILE A 5 24.44 -16.33 9.97
N ASN A 6 23.21 -16.81 9.93
CA ASN A 6 22.60 -17.34 8.71
C ASN A 6 21.96 -16.17 7.95
N PRO A 7 22.51 -15.73 6.80
CA PRO A 7 22.04 -14.53 6.11
C PRO A 7 20.59 -14.62 5.65
N ARG A 8 20.20 -15.80 5.13
CA ARG A 8 18.85 -16.05 4.63
C ARG A 8 17.83 -15.98 5.78
N GLN A 9 18.11 -16.68 6.89
CA GLN A 9 17.23 -16.68 8.05
C GLN A 9 17.06 -15.27 8.63
N LEU A 10 18.14 -14.50 8.75
CA LEU A 10 18.06 -13.14 9.27
C LEU A 10 17.18 -12.24 8.38
N LEU A 11 17.36 -12.30 7.07
CA LEU A 11 16.55 -11.53 6.12
C LEU A 11 15.06 -11.93 6.15
N GLU A 12 14.77 -13.22 6.26
CA GLU A 12 13.40 -13.74 6.41
C GLU A 12 12.77 -13.28 7.74
N ASP A 13 13.51 -13.32 8.85
CA ASP A 13 13.04 -12.86 10.17
C ASP A 13 12.80 -11.35 10.20
N MET A 14 13.65 -10.58 9.53
CA MET A 14 13.45 -9.14 9.35
C MET A 14 12.18 -8.83 8.55
N PHE A 15 11.95 -9.52 7.43
CA PHE A 15 10.73 -9.33 6.65
C PHE A 15 9.47 -9.76 7.42
N ARG A 16 9.56 -10.87 8.18
CA ARG A 16 8.46 -11.30 9.07
C ARG A 16 8.16 -10.24 10.14
N ALA A 17 9.18 -9.64 10.74
CA ALA A 17 9.00 -8.58 11.74
C ALA A 17 8.39 -7.31 11.15
N ALA A 18 8.75 -6.94 9.90
CA ALA A 18 8.12 -5.86 9.18
C ALA A 18 6.61 -6.11 9.00
N ILE A 19 6.23 -7.29 8.48
CA ILE A 19 4.82 -7.70 8.31
C ILE A 19 4.08 -7.71 9.65
N GLU A 20 4.69 -8.31 10.68
CA GLU A 20 4.09 -8.46 12.01
C GLU A 20 3.80 -7.10 12.64
N SER A 21 4.71 -6.13 12.51
CA SER A 21 4.52 -4.78 13.07
C SER A 21 3.33 -4.03 12.46
N ALA A 22 2.93 -4.38 11.24
CA ALA A 22 1.81 -3.79 10.54
C ALA A 22 0.49 -4.53 10.79
N GLN A 23 0.47 -5.54 11.65
CA GLN A 23 -0.75 -6.28 11.95
C GLN A 23 -1.71 -5.44 12.81
N PRO A 24 -3.04 -5.46 12.51
CA PRO A 24 -4.00 -4.58 13.18
C PRO A 24 -4.06 -4.72 14.72
N HIS A 25 -3.72 -5.90 15.25
CA HIS A 25 -3.79 -6.19 16.69
C HIS A 25 -2.78 -5.40 17.54
N HIS A 26 -1.70 -4.89 16.94
CA HIS A 26 -0.74 -4.02 17.66
C HIS A 26 -1.24 -2.59 17.80
N GLY A 27 -1.94 -2.09 16.78
CA GLY A 27 -2.31 -0.68 16.66
C GLY A 27 -3.72 -0.38 17.17
N ILE A 28 -4.73 -1.16 16.76
CA ILE A 28 -6.14 -0.85 17.03
C ILE A 28 -6.46 -0.67 18.51
N PRO A 29 -6.04 -1.56 19.44
CA PRO A 29 -6.41 -1.43 20.85
C PRO A 29 -6.01 -0.09 21.49
N ARG A 30 -4.96 0.55 20.99
CA ARG A 30 -4.43 1.84 21.51
C ARG A 30 -5.27 3.04 21.09
N HIS A 31 -6.08 2.91 20.04
CA HIS A 31 -6.87 3.99 19.45
C HIS A 31 -8.38 3.74 19.52
N LEU A 32 -8.83 2.79 20.33
CA LEU A 32 -10.25 2.55 20.51
C LEU A 32 -10.94 3.74 21.19
N PRO A 33 -12.02 4.28 20.60
CA PRO A 33 -12.77 5.34 21.25
C PRO A 33 -13.52 4.80 22.47
N ALA A 34 -13.82 5.66 23.44
CA ALA A 34 -14.78 5.32 24.47
C ALA A 34 -16.19 5.07 23.85
N PRO A 35 -17.05 4.24 24.47
CA PRO A 35 -18.44 4.11 24.06
C PRO A 35 -19.15 5.46 23.92
N PRO A 36 -19.70 5.80 22.74
CA PRO A 36 -20.45 7.03 22.56
C PRO A 36 -21.79 6.96 23.32
N ARG A 37 -22.46 8.11 23.46
CA ARG A 37 -23.81 8.18 24.04
C ARG A 37 -24.86 7.58 23.09
N GLY A 38 -24.68 7.83 21.80
CA GLY A 38 -25.45 7.27 20.70
C GLY A 38 -24.83 5.98 20.18
N ARG A 39 -24.85 5.81 18.86
CA ARG A 39 -24.36 4.60 18.19
C ARG A 39 -22.88 4.72 17.85
N LEU A 40 -22.16 3.60 17.96
CA LEU A 40 -20.88 3.42 17.27
C LEU A 40 -21.12 2.73 15.92
N ILE A 41 -20.82 3.45 14.85
CA ILE A 41 -20.92 2.94 13.48
C ILE A 41 -19.50 2.71 12.95
N VAL A 42 -19.23 1.48 12.53
CA VAL A 42 -17.93 1.11 11.95
C VAL A 42 -18.05 1.05 10.44
N ILE A 43 -17.22 1.81 9.74
CA ILE A 43 -17.12 1.75 8.28
C ILE A 43 -15.67 1.53 7.88
N GLY A 44 -15.40 1.12 6.66
CA GLY A 44 -14.02 0.99 6.21
C GLY A 44 -13.85 0.31 4.88
N ALA A 45 -12.65 0.47 4.31
CA ALA A 45 -12.24 -0.31 3.17
C ALA A 45 -10.73 -0.43 3.03
N GLY A 46 -10.30 -1.50 2.38
CA GLY A 46 -8.91 -1.79 2.07
C GLY A 46 -8.57 -3.26 2.26
N LYS A 47 -7.37 -3.68 1.85
CA LYS A 47 -6.91 -5.08 1.93
C LYS A 47 -6.87 -5.60 3.37
N ALA A 48 -6.56 -4.72 4.34
CA ALA A 48 -6.46 -5.06 5.75
C ALA A 48 -7.74 -4.78 6.54
N SER A 49 -8.75 -4.17 5.91
CA SER A 49 -9.91 -3.60 6.62
C SER A 49 -10.74 -4.66 7.35
N ALA A 50 -10.89 -5.86 6.78
CA ALA A 50 -11.60 -6.97 7.41
C ALA A 50 -10.86 -7.50 8.65
N ALA A 51 -9.53 -7.59 8.60
CA ALA A 51 -8.72 -7.95 9.77
C ALA A 51 -8.76 -6.85 10.85
N MET A 52 -8.77 -5.57 10.44
CA MET A 52 -8.98 -4.44 11.34
C MET A 52 -10.34 -4.53 12.05
N ALA A 53 -11.41 -4.82 11.30
CA ALA A 53 -12.76 -4.97 11.83
C ALA A 53 -12.87 -6.11 12.85
N ARG A 54 -12.22 -7.25 12.56
CA ARG A 54 -12.16 -8.40 13.48
C ARG A 54 -11.51 -8.03 14.80
N VAL A 55 -10.31 -7.42 14.75
CA VAL A 55 -9.58 -7.00 15.95
C VAL A 55 -10.38 -5.99 16.76
N LEU A 56 -11.07 -5.06 16.08
CA LEU A 56 -11.98 -4.12 16.74
C LEU A 56 -13.09 -4.85 17.49
N GLU A 57 -13.77 -5.83 16.88
CA GLU A 57 -14.81 -6.60 17.58
C GLU A 57 -14.29 -7.35 18.81
N ASP A 58 -13.08 -7.90 18.71
CA ASP A 58 -12.47 -8.68 19.78
C ASP A 58 -12.11 -7.82 21.01
N HIS A 59 -11.82 -6.53 20.81
CA HIS A 59 -11.36 -5.63 21.87
C HIS A 59 -12.40 -4.61 22.32
N TYR A 60 -13.44 -4.35 21.52
CA TYR A 60 -14.42 -3.31 21.83
C TYR A 60 -15.53 -3.84 22.75
N LEU A 61 -15.62 -3.26 23.95
CA LEU A 61 -16.56 -3.69 24.99
C LEU A 61 -18.00 -3.18 24.79
N GLY A 62 -18.22 -2.19 23.92
CA GLY A 62 -19.54 -1.61 23.66
C GLY A 62 -20.34 -2.28 22.54
N SER A 63 -21.56 -1.79 22.33
CA SER A 63 -22.34 -2.12 21.13
C SER A 63 -21.78 -1.37 19.92
N LEU A 64 -21.61 -2.10 18.81
CA LEU A 64 -21.20 -1.54 17.54
C LEU A 64 -21.97 -2.25 16.42
N SER A 65 -22.08 -1.59 15.29
CA SER A 65 -22.57 -2.15 14.03
C SER A 65 -21.82 -1.50 12.87
N GLY A 66 -21.73 -2.14 11.72
CA GLY A 66 -20.97 -1.55 10.63
C GLY A 66 -20.92 -2.35 9.35
N LEU A 67 -20.25 -1.78 8.36
CA LEU A 67 -19.94 -2.41 7.09
C LEU A 67 -18.51 -2.08 6.67
N VAL A 68 -17.73 -3.11 6.35
CA VAL A 68 -16.35 -2.96 5.88
C VAL A 68 -16.14 -3.70 4.57
N VAL A 69 -15.44 -3.08 3.62
CA VAL A 69 -15.17 -3.63 2.30
C VAL A 69 -13.73 -4.11 2.16
N THR A 70 -13.53 -5.35 1.74
CA THR A 70 -12.21 -5.94 1.46
C THR A 70 -12.16 -6.54 0.06
N ARG A 71 -10.98 -7.02 -0.37
CA ARG A 71 -10.80 -7.74 -1.64
C ARG A 71 -11.37 -9.15 -1.55
N TYR A 72 -11.81 -9.72 -2.66
CA TYR A 72 -12.14 -11.14 -2.76
C TYR A 72 -11.01 -12.03 -2.21
N GLY A 73 -11.35 -13.00 -1.36
CA GLY A 73 -10.44 -13.92 -0.69
C GLY A 73 -9.83 -13.39 0.61
N TYR A 74 -10.11 -12.14 0.98
CA TYR A 74 -9.55 -11.48 2.17
C TYR A 74 -10.61 -11.27 3.28
N ALA A 75 -11.79 -11.86 3.14
CA ALA A 75 -12.81 -11.82 4.19
C ALA A 75 -12.33 -12.49 5.49
N VAL A 76 -12.66 -11.85 6.62
CA VAL A 76 -12.41 -12.36 7.98
C VAL A 76 -13.75 -12.41 8.72
N PRO A 77 -14.10 -13.50 9.42
CA PRO A 77 -15.42 -13.63 10.05
C PRO A 77 -15.62 -12.61 11.17
N CYS A 78 -16.60 -11.73 11.00
CA CYS A 78 -17.07 -10.75 11.99
C CYS A 78 -18.53 -11.04 12.36
N SER A 79 -18.91 -10.66 13.59
CA SER A 79 -20.21 -10.99 14.20
C SER A 79 -21.20 -9.82 14.20
N LYS A 80 -20.69 -8.59 14.26
CA LYS A 80 -21.44 -7.33 14.39
C LYS A 80 -21.21 -6.40 13.20
N ILE A 81 -20.04 -6.51 12.55
CA ILE A 81 -19.64 -5.76 11.36
C ILE A 81 -19.82 -6.67 10.15
N GLU A 82 -20.58 -6.21 9.17
CA GLU A 82 -20.73 -6.91 7.91
C GLU A 82 -19.45 -6.74 7.07
N ILE A 83 -18.91 -7.86 6.58
CA ILE A 83 -17.77 -7.86 5.66
C ILE A 83 -18.28 -8.11 4.25
N VAL A 84 -17.99 -7.17 3.34
CA VAL A 84 -18.31 -7.27 1.92
C VAL A 84 -17.03 -7.37 1.11
N GLU A 85 -17.02 -8.24 0.11
CA GLU A 85 -15.89 -8.37 -0.82
C GLU A 85 -16.18 -7.65 -2.14
N ALA A 86 -15.14 -7.02 -2.70
CA ALA A 86 -15.21 -6.32 -3.98
C ALA A 86 -13.89 -6.45 -4.77
N ALA A 87 -13.91 -6.07 -6.05
CA ALA A 87 -12.75 -6.19 -6.92
C ALA A 87 -11.66 -5.14 -6.63
N HIS A 88 -10.41 -5.62 -6.66
CA HIS A 88 -9.18 -4.82 -6.65
C HIS A 88 -8.17 -5.50 -7.59
N PRO A 89 -7.43 -4.75 -8.44
CA PRO A 89 -7.28 -3.29 -8.46
C PRO A 89 -8.30 -2.53 -9.32
N VAL A 90 -9.08 -3.23 -10.15
CA VAL A 90 -10.10 -2.61 -11.01
C VAL A 90 -11.47 -2.66 -10.30
N PRO A 91 -12.16 -1.52 -10.11
CA PRO A 91 -13.45 -1.50 -9.39
C PRO A 91 -14.57 -2.26 -10.12
N ASP A 92 -15.48 -2.84 -9.34
CA ASP A 92 -16.66 -3.57 -9.84
C ASP A 92 -18.00 -3.06 -9.25
N ALA A 93 -19.10 -3.70 -9.64
CA ALA A 93 -20.44 -3.37 -9.17
C ALA A 93 -20.67 -3.73 -7.69
N ALA A 94 -19.95 -4.71 -7.13
CA ALA A 94 -20.05 -5.06 -5.72
C ALA A 94 -19.49 -3.93 -4.85
N GLY A 95 -18.32 -3.41 -5.21
CA GLY A 95 -17.72 -2.24 -4.56
C GLY A 95 -18.60 -1.01 -4.66
N LEU A 96 -19.21 -0.75 -5.82
CA LEU A 96 -20.15 0.37 -6.01
C LEU A 96 -21.33 0.29 -5.03
N LYS A 97 -21.98 -0.88 -4.95
CA LYS A 97 -23.11 -1.10 -4.02
C LYS A 97 -22.69 -0.97 -2.56
N ALA A 98 -21.51 -1.51 -2.20
CA ALA A 98 -21.00 -1.42 -0.84
C ALA A 98 -20.70 0.04 -0.45
N ALA A 99 -20.11 0.82 -1.36
CA ALA A 99 -19.83 2.24 -1.13
C ALA A 99 -21.12 3.07 -0.95
N GLN A 100 -22.17 2.78 -1.71
CA GLN A 100 -23.48 3.40 -1.52
C GLN A 100 -24.05 3.05 -0.14
N ARG A 101 -24.02 1.78 0.25
CA ARG A 101 -24.50 1.33 1.57
C ARG A 101 -23.73 1.97 2.72
N ILE A 102 -22.41 2.15 2.59
CA ILE A 102 -21.59 2.87 3.57
C ILE A 102 -22.06 4.32 3.70
N LEU A 103 -22.31 5.01 2.58
CA LEU A 103 -22.82 6.38 2.60
C LEU A 103 -24.19 6.45 3.29
N ASP A 104 -25.12 5.57 2.91
CA ASP A 104 -26.46 5.49 3.52
C ASP A 104 -26.39 5.23 5.04
N LEU A 105 -25.41 4.46 5.50
CA LEU A 105 -25.23 4.10 6.92
C LEU A 105 -24.82 5.29 7.79
N VAL A 106 -24.16 6.29 7.18
CA VAL A 106 -23.62 7.45 7.89
C VAL A 106 -24.40 8.74 7.63
N GLU A 107 -25.50 8.67 6.90
CA GLU A 107 -26.43 9.79 6.76
C GLU A 107 -27.35 9.92 7.98
N GLY A 108 -27.71 11.16 8.34
CA GLY A 108 -28.70 11.44 9.40
C GLY A 108 -28.22 11.13 10.82
N LEU A 109 -26.90 11.16 11.07
CA LEU A 109 -26.33 10.96 12.40
C LEU A 109 -26.55 12.18 13.32
N THR A 110 -26.34 11.97 14.61
CA THR A 110 -26.45 13.00 15.64
C THR A 110 -25.09 13.29 16.29
N PRO A 111 -24.93 14.39 17.04
CA PRO A 111 -23.69 14.67 17.77
C PRO A 111 -23.34 13.63 18.85
N ASP A 112 -24.30 12.81 19.26
CA ASP A 112 -24.10 11.73 20.22
C ASP A 112 -23.58 10.44 19.57
N ASP A 113 -23.68 10.30 18.24
CA ASP A 113 -23.14 9.18 17.47
C ASP A 113 -21.63 9.35 17.21
N LEU A 114 -20.94 8.23 16.97
CA LEU A 114 -19.53 8.21 16.56
C LEU A 114 -19.35 7.27 15.37
N VAL A 115 -18.57 7.71 14.38
CA VAL A 115 -18.14 6.89 13.24
C VAL A 115 -16.67 6.53 13.41
N LEU A 116 -16.37 5.22 13.42
CA LEU A 116 -15.00 4.70 13.40
C LEU A 116 -14.70 4.15 12.00
N CYS A 117 -13.79 4.80 11.29
CA CYS A 117 -13.43 4.48 9.93
C CYS A 117 -12.11 3.68 9.88
N LEU A 118 -12.15 2.46 9.35
CA LEU A 118 -11.00 1.55 9.23
C LEU A 118 -10.52 1.54 7.77
N ILE A 119 -9.43 2.26 7.49
CA ILE A 119 -8.94 2.42 6.12
C ILE A 119 -7.55 1.79 5.99
N SER A 120 -7.35 1.08 4.90
CA SER A 120 -6.06 0.55 4.48
C SER A 120 -5.93 0.61 2.95
N GLY A 121 -4.78 0.14 2.46
CA GLY A 121 -4.48 0.06 1.05
C GLY A 121 -5.53 -0.58 0.15
N GLY A 122 -5.64 -0.08 -1.08
CA GLY A 122 -6.63 -0.55 -2.06
C GLY A 122 -8.06 -0.03 -1.88
N GLY A 123 -8.36 0.73 -0.81
CA GLY A 123 -9.69 1.28 -0.54
C GLY A 123 -10.27 2.15 -1.68
N SER A 124 -9.42 2.77 -2.51
CA SER A 124 -9.86 3.58 -3.65
C SER A 124 -10.65 2.77 -4.67
N ALA A 125 -10.21 1.55 -4.95
CA ALA A 125 -10.87 0.64 -5.90
C ALA A 125 -12.08 -0.06 -5.29
N LEU A 126 -12.00 -0.41 -4.00
CA LEU A 126 -13.05 -1.12 -3.27
C LEU A 126 -14.30 -0.27 -3.02
N MET A 127 -14.15 1.06 -2.94
CA MET A 127 -15.29 1.98 -2.78
C MET A 127 -15.40 3.01 -3.93
N PRO A 128 -15.82 2.62 -5.14
CA PRO A 128 -15.74 3.45 -6.34
C PRO A 128 -16.92 4.42 -6.56
N LEU A 129 -17.66 4.84 -5.53
CA LEU A 129 -18.91 5.62 -5.70
C LEU A 129 -18.70 6.92 -6.53
N PRO A 130 -19.27 7.04 -7.75
CA PRO A 130 -19.19 8.25 -8.56
C PRO A 130 -20.06 9.37 -8.01
N LEU A 131 -19.75 10.62 -8.38
CA LEU A 131 -20.68 11.73 -8.18
C LEU A 131 -21.97 11.53 -9.00
N PRO A 132 -23.10 12.11 -8.57
CA PRO A 132 -24.33 12.10 -9.36
C PRO A 132 -24.10 12.63 -10.79
N GLY A 133 -24.54 11.86 -11.78
CA GLY A 133 -24.36 12.17 -13.21
C GLY A 133 -23.07 11.62 -13.83
N ILE A 134 -22.21 10.93 -13.06
CA ILE A 134 -21.06 10.18 -13.57
C ILE A 134 -21.34 8.68 -13.41
N SER A 135 -21.06 7.88 -14.44
CA SER A 135 -21.20 6.43 -14.37
C SER A 135 -19.96 5.74 -13.78
N LEU A 136 -20.08 4.45 -13.40
CA LEU A 136 -18.92 3.68 -12.99
C LEU A 136 -17.94 3.48 -14.16
N GLU A 137 -18.50 3.29 -15.36
CA GLU A 137 -17.79 3.14 -16.62
C GLU A 137 -16.95 4.39 -16.93
N ASP A 138 -17.50 5.59 -16.69
CA ASP A 138 -16.75 6.85 -16.84
C ASP A 138 -15.51 6.87 -15.92
N LYS A 139 -15.66 6.48 -14.65
CA LYS A 139 -14.54 6.43 -13.70
C LYS A 139 -13.49 5.40 -14.11
N GLN A 140 -13.92 4.23 -14.60
CA GLN A 140 -13.01 3.21 -15.12
C GLN A 140 -12.25 3.71 -16.35
N ALA A 141 -12.92 4.42 -17.26
CA ALA A 141 -12.30 5.01 -18.45
C ALA A 141 -11.24 6.06 -18.07
N VAL A 142 -11.58 7.00 -17.18
CA VAL A 142 -10.63 8.02 -16.70
C VAL A 142 -9.42 7.39 -16.02
N ASN A 143 -9.64 6.39 -15.14
CA ASN A 143 -8.55 5.70 -14.46
C ASN A 143 -7.61 4.96 -15.44
N ARG A 144 -8.15 4.39 -16.52
CA ARG A 144 -7.36 3.73 -17.56
C ARG A 144 -6.46 4.72 -18.30
N GLU A 145 -6.98 5.88 -18.65
CA GLU A 145 -6.19 6.92 -19.34
C GLU A 145 -5.13 7.54 -18.43
N LEU A 146 -5.45 7.76 -17.15
CA LEU A 146 -4.47 8.19 -16.14
C LEU A 146 -3.31 7.20 -15.97
N LEU A 147 -3.60 5.89 -15.93
CA LEU A 147 -2.56 4.86 -15.84
C LEU A 147 -1.66 4.85 -17.08
N LYS A 148 -2.23 5.03 -18.27
CA LYS A 148 -1.46 5.08 -19.52
C LYS A 148 -0.62 6.34 -19.67
N SER A 149 -1.01 7.44 -19.03
CA SER A 149 -0.34 8.73 -19.20
C SER A 149 0.97 8.86 -18.41
N GLY A 150 1.25 7.92 -17.51
CA GLY A 150 2.39 8.01 -16.59
C GLY A 150 2.23 9.13 -15.55
N ALA A 151 0.99 9.49 -15.21
CA ALA A 151 0.72 10.40 -14.11
C ALA A 151 1.18 9.76 -12.79
N SER A 152 1.71 10.58 -11.87
CA SER A 152 2.07 10.10 -10.52
C SER A 152 0.82 9.68 -9.74
N ILE A 153 0.98 8.83 -8.71
CA ILE A 153 -0.14 8.37 -7.89
C ILE A 153 -0.91 9.53 -7.24
N SER A 154 -0.20 10.58 -6.79
CA SER A 154 -0.80 11.78 -6.22
C SER A 154 -1.60 12.59 -7.25
N GLU A 155 -1.11 12.72 -8.49
CA GLU A 155 -1.87 13.37 -9.58
C GLU A 155 -3.11 12.55 -9.95
N MET A 156 -2.99 11.22 -10.04
CA MET A 156 -4.12 10.34 -10.28
C MET A 156 -5.16 10.46 -9.15
N ASN A 157 -4.72 10.50 -7.90
CA ASN A 157 -5.59 10.67 -6.74
C ASN A 157 -6.31 12.00 -6.74
N CYS A 158 -5.64 13.10 -7.10
CA CYS A 158 -6.27 14.42 -7.28
C CYS A 158 -7.49 14.32 -8.20
N VAL A 159 -7.30 13.84 -9.44
CA VAL A 159 -8.41 13.70 -10.39
C VAL A 159 -9.51 12.78 -9.84
N ARG A 160 -9.14 11.63 -9.26
CA ARG A 160 -10.12 10.65 -8.73
C ARG A 160 -10.95 11.18 -7.56
N ARG A 161 -10.41 12.03 -6.68
CA ARG A 161 -11.15 12.66 -5.57
C ARG A 161 -12.27 13.55 -6.08
N HIS A 162 -12.01 14.35 -7.12
CA HIS A 162 -12.99 15.27 -7.70
C HIS A 162 -14.12 14.59 -8.51
N LEU A 163 -14.06 13.27 -8.71
CA LEU A 163 -15.07 12.48 -9.42
C LEU A 163 -15.83 11.50 -8.51
N SER A 164 -15.68 11.62 -7.20
CA SER A 164 -16.18 10.65 -6.23
C SER A 164 -17.14 11.27 -5.24
N ALA A 165 -18.23 10.58 -4.92
CA ALA A 165 -19.20 11.05 -3.92
C ALA A 165 -18.70 10.92 -2.47
N ILE A 166 -17.71 10.05 -2.21
CA ILE A 166 -17.22 9.76 -0.85
C ILE A 166 -15.74 10.08 -0.61
N LYS A 167 -14.96 10.35 -1.67
CA LYS A 167 -13.51 10.65 -1.56
C LYS A 167 -13.28 12.16 -1.37
N GLY A 168 -12.10 12.54 -0.92
CA GLY A 168 -11.74 13.94 -0.66
C GLY A 168 -12.60 14.56 0.44
N GLY A 169 -12.64 13.89 1.59
CA GLY A 169 -13.33 14.31 2.81
C GLY A 169 -14.86 14.21 2.78
N ARG A 170 -15.47 13.85 1.64
CA ARG A 170 -16.93 13.82 1.49
C ARG A 170 -17.63 12.81 2.40
N LEU A 171 -17.00 11.66 2.68
CA LEU A 171 -17.58 10.69 3.59
C LEU A 171 -17.58 11.22 5.04
N ALA A 172 -16.52 11.89 5.48
CA ALA A 172 -16.53 12.55 6.78
C ALA A 172 -17.55 13.69 6.85
N ALA A 173 -17.69 14.47 5.77
CA ALA A 173 -18.72 15.51 5.71
C ALA A 173 -20.15 14.95 5.76
N ALA A 174 -20.39 13.75 5.21
CA ALA A 174 -21.68 13.06 5.31
C ALA A 174 -21.97 12.58 6.75
N CYS A 175 -20.94 12.25 7.52
CA CYS A 175 -21.09 11.84 8.93
C CYS A 175 -21.51 12.99 9.86
N HIS A 176 -21.26 14.24 9.47
CA HIS A 176 -21.57 15.40 10.32
C HIS A 176 -23.07 15.46 10.65
N PRO A 177 -23.45 15.70 11.93
CA PRO A 177 -22.64 16.21 13.04
C PRO A 177 -21.94 15.17 13.93
N ALA A 178 -21.96 13.87 13.59
CA ALA A 178 -21.25 12.86 14.37
C ALA A 178 -19.73 13.02 14.28
N LYS A 179 -19.03 12.62 15.34
CA LYS A 179 -17.57 12.59 15.36
C LYS A 179 -17.05 11.46 14.48
N VAL A 180 -16.02 11.73 13.68
CA VAL A 180 -15.32 10.71 12.88
C VAL A 180 -13.93 10.44 13.47
N VAL A 181 -13.61 9.19 13.72
CA VAL A 181 -12.26 8.73 14.06
C VAL A 181 -11.80 7.80 12.96
N THR A 182 -10.67 8.10 12.32
CA THR A 182 -10.10 7.28 11.24
C THR A 182 -8.85 6.58 11.72
N LEU A 183 -8.78 5.26 11.56
CA LEU A 183 -7.58 4.46 11.78
C LEU A 183 -7.01 4.06 10.41
N LEU A 184 -5.75 4.41 10.17
CA LEU A 184 -5.07 4.22 8.89
C LEU A 184 -3.95 3.18 8.99
N ILE A 185 -3.97 2.20 8.09
CA ILE A 185 -2.76 1.48 7.67
C ILE A 185 -2.32 2.11 6.35
N SER A 186 -1.15 2.75 6.35
CA SER A 186 -0.64 3.45 5.18
C SER A 186 0.04 2.51 4.22
N ASP A 187 -0.39 2.57 2.96
CA ASP A 187 0.24 1.90 1.83
C ASP A 187 0.67 2.91 0.74
N VAL A 188 0.94 4.15 1.13
CA VAL A 188 1.30 5.22 0.19
C VAL A 188 2.66 5.79 0.56
N PRO A 189 3.61 5.90 -0.38
CA PRO A 189 4.87 6.59 -0.15
C PRO A 189 4.65 7.99 0.45
N GLY A 190 5.28 8.27 1.58
CA GLY A 190 5.18 9.56 2.28
C GLY A 190 3.93 9.73 3.16
N ASP A 191 3.12 8.68 3.35
CA ASP A 191 2.02 8.60 4.32
C ASP A 191 0.99 9.73 4.23
N GLY A 192 0.76 10.29 3.03
CA GLY A 192 -0.25 11.31 2.80
C GLY A 192 -1.66 10.82 3.13
N PRO A 193 -2.34 11.30 4.19
CA PRO A 193 -3.62 10.75 4.62
C PRO A 193 -4.75 10.98 3.60
N CYS A 194 -4.63 12.01 2.76
CA CYS A 194 -5.56 12.30 1.67
C CYS A 194 -5.38 11.39 0.43
N ASP A 195 -4.27 10.66 0.36
CA ASP A 195 -3.96 9.75 -0.74
C ASP A 195 -4.32 8.29 -0.41
N ILE A 196 -4.27 7.90 0.86
CA ILE A 196 -4.70 6.56 1.31
C ILE A 196 -6.21 6.40 1.11
N ALA A 197 -6.60 5.42 0.30
CA ALA A 197 -7.97 5.24 -0.20
C ALA A 197 -8.58 6.51 -0.84
N SER A 198 -7.73 7.45 -1.27
CA SER A 198 -8.10 8.80 -1.74
C SER A 198 -8.85 9.64 -0.67
N GLY A 199 -8.49 9.47 0.60
CA GLY A 199 -8.89 10.35 1.70
C GLY A 199 -10.39 10.52 1.87
N PRO A 200 -11.20 9.46 2.07
CA PRO A 200 -12.64 9.61 2.21
C PRO A 200 -13.06 10.45 3.43
N THR A 201 -12.26 10.39 4.50
CA THR A 201 -12.52 11.07 5.78
C THR A 201 -11.55 12.23 6.07
N VAL A 202 -10.72 12.61 5.09
CA VAL A 202 -9.66 13.61 5.25
C VAL A 202 -9.89 14.72 4.21
N GLY A 203 -9.81 15.97 4.64
CA GLY A 203 -9.95 17.12 3.75
C GLY A 203 -8.93 17.12 2.61
N ASP A 204 -9.35 17.58 1.45
CA ASP A 204 -8.57 17.58 0.22
C ASP A 204 -8.15 19.02 -0.14
N PRO A 205 -6.83 19.31 -0.14
CA PRO A 205 -6.34 20.65 -0.47
C PRO A 205 -6.40 20.94 -1.98
N THR A 206 -6.57 19.93 -2.85
CA THR A 206 -6.62 20.14 -4.30
C THR A 206 -7.98 20.62 -4.76
N SER A 207 -8.05 21.21 -5.95
CA SER A 207 -9.25 21.78 -6.55
C SER A 207 -9.64 21.11 -7.86
N CYS A 208 -10.86 21.37 -8.33
CA CYS A 208 -11.25 21.00 -9.69
C CYS A 208 -10.30 21.58 -10.76
N GLU A 209 -9.72 22.77 -10.51
CA GLU A 209 -8.75 23.38 -11.42
C GLU A 209 -7.46 22.58 -11.49
N ASP A 210 -6.96 22.06 -10.36
CA ASP A 210 -5.80 21.18 -10.32
C ASP A 210 -6.06 19.89 -11.11
N ALA A 211 -7.22 19.28 -10.93
CA ALA A 211 -7.64 18.10 -11.69
C ALA A 211 -7.67 18.38 -13.20
N LEU A 212 -8.23 19.52 -13.62
CA LEU A 212 -8.24 19.95 -15.03
C LEU A 212 -6.83 20.25 -15.55
N ALA A 213 -5.94 20.83 -14.72
CA ALA A 213 -4.55 21.08 -15.09
C ALA A 213 -3.80 19.77 -15.36
N ILE A 214 -3.99 18.74 -14.53
CA ILE A 214 -3.44 17.39 -14.72
C ILE A 214 -3.95 16.79 -16.04
N VAL A 215 -5.27 16.80 -16.24
CA VAL A 215 -5.89 16.28 -17.46
C VAL A 215 -5.32 16.95 -18.71
N ARG A 216 -5.16 18.28 -18.70
CA ARG A 216 -4.56 19.04 -19.81
C ARG A 216 -3.08 18.71 -20.00
N ARG A 217 -2.30 18.63 -18.92
CA ARG A 217 -0.86 18.30 -18.96
C ARG A 217 -0.61 16.97 -19.65
N TYR A 218 -1.45 15.98 -19.37
CA TYR A 218 -1.31 14.62 -19.91
C TYR A 218 -2.12 14.36 -21.18
N GLY A 219 -2.88 15.36 -21.69
CA GLY A 219 -3.69 15.22 -22.90
C GLY A 219 -4.83 14.21 -22.78
N ILE A 220 -5.31 13.94 -21.56
CA ILE A 220 -6.31 12.90 -21.28
C ILE A 220 -7.67 13.33 -21.84
N GLN A 221 -8.28 12.45 -22.62
CA GLN A 221 -9.64 12.66 -23.13
C GLN A 221 -10.65 12.22 -22.08
N LEU A 222 -11.40 13.18 -21.54
CA LEU A 222 -12.44 12.92 -20.54
C LEU A 222 -13.81 12.67 -21.20
N PRO A 223 -14.63 11.78 -20.61
CA PRO A 223 -16.06 11.73 -20.94
C PRO A 223 -16.74 13.10 -20.74
N PRO A 224 -17.75 13.47 -21.56
CA PRO A 224 -18.38 14.78 -21.48
C PRO A 224 -18.94 15.13 -20.09
N ALA A 225 -19.58 14.17 -19.41
CA ALA A 225 -20.13 14.36 -18.06
C ALA A 225 -19.04 14.62 -17.01
N VAL A 226 -17.88 13.99 -17.16
CA VAL A 226 -16.71 14.19 -16.28
C VAL A 226 -16.13 15.58 -16.48
N LEU A 227 -15.93 15.99 -17.74
CA LEU A 227 -15.43 17.31 -18.07
C LEU A 227 -16.34 18.42 -17.55
N GLU A 228 -17.66 18.28 -17.73
CA GLU A 228 -18.65 19.24 -17.21
C GLU A 228 -18.62 19.31 -15.68
N THR A 229 -18.50 18.17 -14.99
CA THR A 229 -18.44 18.12 -13.52
C THR A 229 -17.23 18.89 -12.98
N LEU A 230 -16.07 18.75 -13.62
CA LEU A 230 -14.85 19.46 -13.23
C LEU A 230 -14.92 20.94 -13.60
N ALA A 231 -15.34 21.25 -14.83
CA ALA A 231 -15.38 22.63 -15.34
C ALA A 231 -16.42 23.52 -14.64
N SER A 232 -17.52 22.94 -14.17
CA SER A 232 -18.56 23.65 -13.40
C SER A 232 -18.19 23.86 -11.92
N GLY A 233 -17.14 23.21 -11.42
CA GLY A 233 -16.81 23.17 -10.00
C GLY A 233 -17.72 22.24 -9.16
N ARG A 234 -18.69 21.56 -9.78
CA ARG A 234 -19.58 20.59 -9.11
C ARG A 234 -18.81 19.41 -8.49
N GLY A 235 -17.62 19.12 -9.01
CA GLY A 235 -16.67 18.14 -8.48
C GLY A 235 -15.81 18.62 -7.30
N GLU A 236 -16.03 19.82 -6.75
CA GLU A 236 -15.16 20.36 -5.70
C GLU A 236 -15.25 19.52 -4.42
N SER A 237 -14.09 19.20 -3.84
CA SER A 237 -13.94 18.34 -2.66
C SER A 237 -14.06 19.12 -1.35
N ILE A 238 -14.10 18.40 -0.22
CA ILE A 238 -14.18 19.03 1.10
C ILE A 238 -12.80 19.56 1.49
N LYS A 239 -12.71 20.85 1.81
CA LYS A 239 -11.44 21.47 2.17
C LYS A 239 -11.00 21.12 3.60
N PRO A 240 -9.68 21.14 3.89
CA PRO A 240 -9.17 20.81 5.22
C PRO A 240 -9.76 21.67 6.36
N ASP A 241 -10.19 22.89 6.06
CA ASP A 241 -10.78 23.85 7.01
C ASP A 241 -12.31 23.82 7.04
N ASP A 242 -12.97 22.88 6.36
CA ASP A 242 -14.43 22.75 6.38
C ASP A 242 -14.92 22.47 7.83
N PRO A 243 -15.85 23.27 8.38
CA PRO A 243 -16.33 23.12 9.76
C PRO A 243 -16.87 21.72 10.07
N ARG A 244 -17.37 20.98 9.07
CA ARG A 244 -17.87 19.61 9.27
C ARG A 244 -16.76 18.63 9.64
N LEU A 245 -15.50 18.96 9.36
CA LEU A 245 -14.35 18.14 9.71
C LEU A 245 -13.70 18.53 11.04
N ALA A 246 -14.10 19.63 11.69
CA ALA A 246 -13.41 20.18 12.85
C ALA A 246 -13.29 19.24 14.06
N GLY A 247 -14.17 18.24 14.18
CA GLY A 247 -14.12 17.21 15.22
C GLY A 247 -13.50 15.88 14.78
N SER A 248 -13.06 15.75 13.53
CA SER A 248 -12.55 14.49 12.98
C SER A 248 -11.11 14.24 13.43
N GLU A 249 -10.80 12.97 13.73
CA GLU A 249 -9.45 12.52 14.10
C GLU A 249 -8.94 11.51 13.07
N THR A 250 -7.62 11.51 12.85
CA THR A 250 -6.93 10.55 11.98
C THR A 250 -5.70 10.03 12.70
N HIS A 251 -5.60 8.71 12.83
CA HIS A 251 -4.51 8.03 13.53
C HIS A 251 -3.88 6.99 12.61
N PHE A 252 -2.57 7.08 12.40
CA PHE A 252 -1.81 6.00 11.74
C PHE A 252 -1.54 4.89 12.75
N ILE A 253 -2.04 3.69 12.44
CA ILE A 253 -1.81 2.50 13.26
C ILE A 253 -0.67 1.63 12.72
N ALA A 254 -0.33 1.78 11.44
CA ALA A 254 0.85 1.19 10.80
C ALA A 254 1.29 2.05 9.61
N THR A 255 2.60 2.18 9.42
CA THR A 255 3.22 2.87 8.28
C THR A 255 4.44 2.09 7.76
N PRO A 256 4.91 2.34 6.53
CA PRO A 256 6.13 1.72 6.00
C PRO A 256 7.35 1.96 6.91
N MET A 257 7.51 3.18 7.44
CA MET A 257 8.62 3.49 8.37
C MET A 257 8.58 2.65 9.65
N MET A 258 7.40 2.41 10.23
CA MET A 258 7.25 1.54 11.42
C MET A 258 7.72 0.11 11.12
N ALA A 259 7.40 -0.40 9.93
CA ALA A 259 7.82 -1.74 9.50
C ALA A 259 9.33 -1.84 9.27
N LEU A 260 9.94 -0.80 8.69
CA LEU A 260 11.39 -0.73 8.53
C LEU A 260 12.12 -0.66 9.88
N GLU A 261 11.61 0.09 10.86
CA GLU A 261 12.19 0.12 12.20
C GLU A 261 12.05 -1.21 12.95
N ALA A 262 10.93 -1.93 12.75
CA ALA A 262 10.76 -3.28 13.31
C ALA A 262 11.80 -4.26 12.74
N ALA A 263 12.02 -4.24 11.43
CA ALA A 263 13.08 -5.03 10.79
C ALA A 263 14.49 -4.59 11.23
N ALA A 264 14.72 -3.28 11.38
CA ALA A 264 15.99 -2.75 11.87
C ALA A 264 16.30 -3.24 13.30
N ALA A 265 15.27 -3.36 14.15
CA ALA A 265 15.43 -3.92 15.49
C ALA A 265 15.89 -5.38 15.46
N VAL A 266 15.37 -6.21 14.54
CA VAL A 266 15.83 -7.61 14.37
C VAL A 266 17.31 -7.66 13.98
N ALA A 267 17.74 -6.86 13.01
CA ALA A 267 19.15 -6.79 12.62
C ALA A 267 20.07 -6.34 13.79
N ARG A 268 19.65 -5.29 14.52
CA ARG A 268 20.38 -4.78 15.69
C ARG A 268 20.50 -5.83 16.80
N GLN A 269 19.45 -6.63 17.03
CA GLN A 269 19.46 -7.76 17.99
C GLN A 269 20.42 -8.87 17.55
N ALA A 270 20.60 -9.08 16.24
CA ALA A 270 21.62 -9.96 15.69
C ALA A 270 23.04 -9.37 15.69
N GLY A 271 23.22 -8.16 16.25
CA GLY A 271 24.52 -7.47 16.33
C GLY A 271 24.94 -6.77 15.04
N ILE A 272 24.01 -6.57 14.08
CA ILE A 272 24.28 -5.94 12.79
C ILE A 272 23.63 -4.54 12.75
N PRO A 273 24.40 -3.46 12.58
CA PRO A 273 23.86 -2.13 12.31
C PRO A 273 22.92 -2.11 11.11
N ALA A 274 21.76 -1.47 11.29
CA ALA A 274 20.77 -1.28 10.23
C ALA A 274 20.62 0.20 9.89
N HIS A 275 20.63 0.51 8.59
CA HIS A 275 20.55 1.85 8.04
C HIS A 275 19.32 1.96 7.13
N ILE A 276 18.32 2.74 7.55
CA ILE A 276 17.13 3.01 6.75
C ILE A 276 17.45 4.14 5.77
N LEU A 277 17.41 3.83 4.47
CA LEU A 277 17.72 4.76 3.38
C LEU A 277 16.51 5.57 2.92
N GLY A 278 15.31 5.12 3.25
CA GLY A 278 14.04 5.79 2.94
C GLY A 278 12.89 4.80 2.91
N ASP A 279 11.71 5.25 3.34
CA ASP A 279 10.45 4.50 3.37
C ASP A 279 9.53 4.83 2.18
N ALA A 280 9.89 5.86 1.40
CA ALA A 280 9.12 6.36 0.26
C ALA A 280 9.94 6.33 -1.06
N ILE A 281 10.74 5.28 -1.29
CA ILE A 281 11.50 5.16 -2.54
C ILE A 281 10.57 4.68 -3.66
N GLU A 282 10.41 5.56 -4.65
CA GLU A 282 9.63 5.33 -5.87
C GLU A 282 10.54 5.32 -7.12
N GLY A 283 10.00 4.82 -8.22
CA GLY A 283 10.67 4.78 -9.52
C GLY A 283 10.61 3.41 -10.17
N GLU A 284 11.24 3.29 -11.34
CA GLU A 284 11.30 2.03 -12.08
C GLU A 284 12.15 1.01 -11.31
N ALA A 285 11.55 -0.14 -10.98
CA ALA A 285 12.10 -1.15 -10.07
C ALA A 285 13.52 -1.60 -10.47
N ARG A 286 13.73 -1.85 -11.77
CA ARG A 286 15.05 -2.23 -12.29
C ARG A 286 16.11 -1.13 -12.11
N ASP A 287 15.74 0.14 -12.10
CA ASP A 287 16.70 1.22 -11.94
C ASP A 287 17.02 1.46 -10.47
N VAL A 288 16.03 1.37 -9.59
CA VAL A 288 16.24 1.37 -8.13
C VAL A 288 17.16 0.20 -7.73
N GLY A 289 16.98 -0.99 -8.33
CA GLY A 289 17.86 -2.14 -8.11
C GLY A 289 19.32 -1.87 -8.46
N LYS A 290 19.59 -1.20 -9.59
CA LYS A 290 20.96 -0.81 -9.99
C LYS A 290 21.57 0.21 -9.03
N VAL A 291 20.78 1.20 -8.60
CA VAL A 291 21.25 2.22 -7.65
C VAL A 291 21.64 1.56 -6.33
N MET A 292 20.79 0.69 -5.79
CA MET A 292 21.09 -0.04 -4.55
C MET A 292 22.31 -0.95 -4.68
N ALA A 293 22.52 -1.58 -5.83
CA ALA A 293 23.75 -2.34 -6.10
C ALA A 293 25.00 -1.46 -6.10
N GLY A 294 24.90 -0.23 -6.62
CA GLY A 294 25.97 0.76 -6.58
C GLY A 294 26.35 1.14 -5.14
N ILE A 295 25.36 1.39 -4.29
CA ILE A 295 25.57 1.68 -2.85
C ILE A 295 26.22 0.47 -2.15
N ALA A 296 25.69 -0.73 -2.36
CA ALA A 296 26.25 -1.95 -1.78
C ALA A 296 27.71 -2.18 -2.22
N ARG A 297 28.05 -1.94 -3.49
CA ARG A 297 29.43 -2.00 -4.00
C ARG A 297 30.33 -0.98 -3.31
N GLN A 298 29.85 0.24 -3.06
CA GLN A 298 30.61 1.27 -2.35
C GLN A 298 30.91 0.85 -0.90
N VAL A 299 29.91 0.27 -0.21
CA VAL A 299 30.06 -0.26 1.16
C VAL A 299 31.06 -1.42 1.19
N VAL A 300 30.94 -2.39 0.28
CA VAL A 300 31.88 -3.54 0.23
C VAL A 300 33.31 -3.10 -0.09
N ARG A 301 33.49 -2.20 -1.06
CA ARG A 301 34.84 -1.83 -1.54
C ARG A 301 35.54 -0.81 -0.68
N PHE A 302 34.79 0.14 -0.12
CA PHE A 302 35.35 1.33 0.52
C PHE A 302 34.78 1.57 1.91
N GLN A 303 33.84 0.75 2.38
CA GLN A 303 33.22 0.87 3.70
C GLN A 303 32.59 2.25 3.92
N GLN A 304 31.94 2.75 2.87
CA GLN A 304 31.28 4.05 2.83
C GLN A 304 29.90 3.92 2.18
N PRO A 305 28.90 4.71 2.64
CA PRO A 305 28.94 5.53 3.84
C PRO A 305 28.80 4.70 5.14
N PHE A 306 28.69 3.38 5.02
CA PHE A 306 28.48 2.45 6.14
C PHE A 306 29.59 1.38 6.20
N GLN A 307 29.77 0.79 7.38
CA GLN A 307 30.79 -0.21 7.67
C GLN A 307 30.17 -1.61 7.75
N PRO A 308 30.69 -2.62 7.00
CA PRO A 308 30.29 -4.01 7.19
C PRO A 308 30.71 -4.56 8.57
N PRO A 309 29.94 -5.50 9.17
CA PRO A 309 28.65 -5.98 8.67
C PRO A 309 27.56 -4.91 8.87
N CYS A 310 26.68 -4.74 7.89
CA CYS A 310 25.52 -3.84 7.99
C CYS A 310 24.34 -4.28 7.13
N VAL A 311 23.16 -3.74 7.44
CA VAL A 311 21.95 -3.88 6.62
C VAL A 311 21.55 -2.51 6.08
N LEU A 312 21.29 -2.45 4.78
CA LEU A 312 20.63 -1.32 4.13
C LEU A 312 19.15 -1.64 3.98
N LEU A 313 18.28 -0.80 4.53
CA LEU A 313 16.83 -0.95 4.51
C LEU A 313 16.19 0.12 3.63
N SER A 314 15.20 -0.26 2.85
CA SER A 314 14.34 0.68 2.14
C SER A 314 12.93 0.16 2.00
N GLY A 315 11.98 1.08 1.90
CA GLY A 315 10.60 0.82 1.52
C GLY A 315 10.13 1.79 0.45
N GLY A 316 8.84 1.72 0.12
CA GLY A 316 8.20 2.58 -0.88
C GLY A 316 7.44 1.74 -1.90
N GLU A 317 7.21 2.28 -3.09
CA GLU A 317 6.46 1.60 -4.13
C GLU A 317 7.11 1.83 -5.49
N THR A 318 7.77 0.79 -5.98
CA THR A 318 8.38 0.83 -7.32
C THR A 318 7.38 0.47 -8.40
N THR A 319 7.64 0.85 -9.64
CA THR A 319 6.82 0.49 -10.79
C THR A 319 7.61 -0.37 -11.77
N VAL A 320 6.89 -1.13 -12.59
CA VAL A 320 7.47 -1.95 -13.66
C VAL A 320 6.86 -1.53 -14.99
N THR A 321 7.70 -1.07 -15.90
CA THR A 321 7.31 -0.97 -17.31
C THR A 321 7.36 -2.38 -17.91
N VAL A 322 6.19 -3.01 -18.06
CA VAL A 322 6.07 -4.35 -18.66
C VAL A 322 6.40 -4.29 -20.16
N ARG A 323 7.38 -5.09 -20.58
CA ARG A 323 7.89 -5.18 -21.95
C ARG A 323 7.90 -6.61 -22.49
N GLY A 324 8.06 -7.58 -21.60
CA GLY A 324 8.05 -9.00 -21.91
C GLY A 324 6.73 -9.69 -21.61
N ASN A 325 6.75 -11.03 -21.68
CA ASN A 325 5.61 -11.90 -21.33
C ASN A 325 5.90 -12.77 -20.11
N GLY A 326 6.98 -12.46 -19.38
CA GLY A 326 7.39 -13.18 -18.19
C GLY A 326 6.43 -13.01 -17.02
N ARG A 327 6.72 -13.77 -15.97
CA ARG A 327 6.01 -13.75 -14.69
C ARG A 327 6.82 -12.93 -13.70
N GLY A 328 6.26 -11.85 -13.18
CA GLY A 328 7.01 -10.95 -12.32
C GLY A 328 6.17 -10.03 -11.47
N GLY A 329 6.89 -9.18 -10.75
CA GLY A 329 6.41 -8.15 -9.85
C GLY A 329 7.55 -7.16 -9.61
N ARG A 330 7.23 -6.05 -8.96
CA ARG A 330 8.17 -4.96 -8.76
C ARG A 330 9.32 -5.34 -7.80
N ASN A 331 9.06 -6.17 -6.79
CA ASN A 331 10.07 -6.60 -5.84
C ASN A 331 11.05 -7.61 -6.47
N VAL A 332 10.56 -8.60 -7.22
CA VAL A 332 11.43 -9.53 -7.94
C VAL A 332 12.18 -8.86 -9.10
N GLU A 333 11.61 -7.86 -9.76
CA GLU A 333 12.31 -7.09 -10.79
C GLU A 333 13.43 -6.22 -10.20
N TYR A 334 13.15 -5.53 -9.08
CA TYR A 334 14.16 -4.83 -8.29
C TYR A 334 15.30 -5.78 -7.90
N LEU A 335 14.97 -6.94 -7.33
CA LEU A 335 15.94 -7.87 -6.77
C LEU A 335 16.77 -8.56 -7.86
N LEU A 336 16.17 -8.92 -9.00
CA LEU A 336 16.89 -9.49 -10.14
C LEU A 336 17.83 -8.44 -10.76
N SER A 337 17.39 -7.18 -10.88
CA SER A 337 18.24 -6.09 -11.36
C SER A 337 19.41 -5.81 -10.41
N LEU A 338 19.15 -5.79 -9.09
CA LEU A 338 20.18 -5.73 -8.05
C LEU A 338 21.20 -6.86 -8.24
N GLY A 339 20.75 -8.11 -8.37
CA GLY A 339 21.62 -9.27 -8.56
C GLY A 339 22.48 -9.19 -9.81
N VAL A 340 21.88 -8.85 -10.95
CA VAL A 340 22.61 -8.63 -12.21
C VAL A 340 23.67 -7.53 -12.06
N ALA A 341 23.35 -6.44 -11.35
CA ALA A 341 24.27 -5.33 -11.14
C ALA A 341 25.37 -5.63 -10.10
N LEU A 342 25.11 -6.52 -9.13
CA LEU A 342 26.09 -7.01 -8.16
C LEU A 342 27.05 -8.03 -8.75
N ASP A 343 26.62 -8.79 -9.78
CA ASP A 343 27.46 -9.73 -10.54
C ASP A 343 28.21 -10.72 -9.63
N GLY A 344 27.48 -11.33 -8.69
CA GLY A 344 28.04 -12.31 -7.75
C GLY A 344 28.96 -11.74 -6.68
N LEU A 345 28.82 -10.45 -6.35
CA LEU A 345 29.60 -9.80 -5.28
C LEU A 345 29.53 -10.62 -3.97
N PRO A 346 30.67 -11.09 -3.43
CA PRO A 346 30.68 -11.90 -2.21
C PRO A 346 30.09 -11.16 -1.02
N ASN A 347 29.56 -11.92 -0.05
CA ASN A 347 29.01 -11.42 1.22
C ASN A 347 27.82 -10.46 1.12
N VAL A 348 27.19 -10.31 -0.06
CA VAL A 348 25.99 -9.50 -0.23
C VAL A 348 24.78 -10.40 -0.44
N HIS A 349 23.83 -10.31 0.48
CA HIS A 349 22.54 -11.00 0.43
C HIS A 349 21.42 -9.96 0.41
N ALA A 350 20.28 -10.28 -0.17
CA ALA A 350 19.15 -9.37 -0.16
C ALA A 350 17.81 -10.10 -0.12
N ILE A 351 16.79 -9.42 0.38
CA ILE A 351 15.38 -9.80 0.27
C ILE A 351 14.60 -8.57 -0.22
N ALA A 352 13.61 -8.82 -1.05
CA ALA A 352 12.62 -7.82 -1.43
C ALA A 352 11.25 -8.50 -1.50
N GLY A 353 10.22 -7.86 -0.95
CA GLY A 353 8.87 -8.36 -1.05
C GLY A 353 7.78 -7.36 -0.65
N ASP A 354 6.58 -7.58 -1.17
CA ASP A 354 5.38 -6.83 -0.82
C ASP A 354 4.83 -7.36 0.52
N THR A 355 4.57 -6.45 1.45
CA THR A 355 4.09 -6.80 2.78
C THR A 355 2.66 -7.32 2.79
N ASP A 356 1.90 -7.19 1.70
CA ASP A 356 0.58 -7.82 1.55
C ASP A 356 0.63 -9.31 1.14
N GLY A 357 1.81 -9.78 0.77
CA GLY A 357 2.07 -11.16 0.34
C GLY A 357 2.01 -11.40 -1.17
N VAL A 358 1.78 -10.37 -1.98
CA VAL A 358 1.53 -10.46 -3.43
C VAL A 358 2.39 -9.46 -4.21
N ASP A 359 3.47 -9.94 -4.83
CA ASP A 359 4.28 -9.14 -5.75
C ASP A 359 3.80 -9.33 -7.19
N GLY A 360 3.09 -8.34 -7.73
CA GLY A 360 2.52 -8.40 -9.08
C GLY A 360 1.15 -9.10 -9.11
N GLN A 361 1.05 -10.22 -9.82
CA GLN A 361 -0.23 -10.96 -10.00
C GLN A 361 -0.22 -12.36 -9.36
N GLU A 362 0.87 -12.72 -8.69
CA GLU A 362 1.04 -14.06 -8.11
C GLU A 362 1.08 -13.97 -6.58
N GLU A 363 0.57 -15.01 -5.91
CA GLU A 363 0.57 -15.18 -4.45
C GLU A 363 1.98 -15.53 -3.93
N ILE A 364 2.97 -14.73 -4.34
CA ILE A 364 4.38 -14.79 -4.00
C ILE A 364 4.75 -13.38 -3.55
N ALA A 365 5.20 -13.24 -2.31
CA ALA A 365 5.49 -11.92 -1.73
C ALA A 365 6.73 -11.29 -2.35
N GLY A 366 7.67 -12.10 -2.86
CA GLY A 366 8.92 -11.62 -3.44
C GLY A 366 9.97 -12.73 -3.47
N ALA A 367 11.23 -12.38 -3.20
CA ALA A 367 12.33 -13.35 -3.29
C ALA A 367 13.54 -12.98 -2.43
N ILE A 368 14.49 -13.92 -2.35
CA ILE A 368 15.81 -13.75 -1.74
C ILE A 368 16.89 -13.86 -2.81
N LEU A 369 17.94 -13.06 -2.64
CA LEU A 369 19.15 -13.08 -3.46
C LEU A 369 20.35 -13.45 -2.57
N ALA A 370 21.10 -14.44 -3.00
CA ALA A 370 22.42 -14.80 -2.47
C ALA A 370 23.54 -14.54 -3.50
N PRO A 371 24.82 -14.43 -3.08
CA PRO A 371 25.94 -14.20 -3.99
C PRO A 371 26.06 -15.22 -5.13
N ASP A 372 25.62 -16.45 -4.92
CA ASP A 372 25.69 -17.55 -5.89
C ASP A 372 24.47 -17.65 -6.83
N SER A 373 23.44 -16.83 -6.66
CA SER A 373 22.16 -16.97 -7.37
C SER A 373 22.31 -16.92 -8.89
N LEU A 374 23.20 -16.04 -9.40
CA LEU A 374 23.47 -15.97 -10.83
C LEU A 374 24.17 -17.23 -11.34
N ALA A 375 25.11 -17.80 -10.58
CA ALA A 375 25.78 -19.04 -10.94
C ALA A 375 24.79 -20.22 -10.99
N ARG A 376 23.93 -20.35 -9.96
CA ARG A 376 22.86 -21.36 -9.92
C ARG A 376 21.88 -21.22 -11.09
N ALA A 377 21.60 -19.99 -11.54
CA ALA A 377 20.76 -19.75 -12.70
C ALA A 377 21.43 -20.23 -14.01
N TRP A 378 22.72 -19.91 -14.20
CA TRP A 378 23.49 -20.39 -15.35
C TRP A 378 23.56 -21.91 -15.43
N GLU A 379 23.75 -22.59 -14.30
CA GLU A 379 23.74 -24.07 -14.22
C GLU A 379 22.40 -24.68 -14.66
N LYS A 380 21.29 -23.95 -14.47
CA LYS A 380 19.95 -24.33 -14.94
C LYS A 380 19.62 -23.85 -16.35
N GLY A 381 20.58 -23.23 -17.05
CA GLY A 381 20.38 -22.67 -18.40
C GLY A 381 19.57 -21.38 -18.43
N ILE A 382 19.33 -20.73 -17.28
CA ILE A 382 18.59 -19.49 -17.17
C ILE A 382 19.58 -18.32 -17.26
N ARG A 383 19.35 -17.41 -18.21
CA ARG A 383 20.16 -16.21 -18.40
C ARG A 383 19.55 -15.05 -17.61
N PRO A 384 20.21 -14.53 -16.55
CA PRO A 384 19.60 -13.54 -15.65
C PRO A 384 19.18 -12.25 -16.36
N LYS A 385 19.99 -11.78 -17.33
CA LYS A 385 19.68 -10.56 -18.10
C LYS A 385 18.50 -10.75 -19.05
N ASP A 386 18.32 -11.94 -19.60
CA ASP A 386 17.21 -12.26 -20.50
C ASP A 386 15.90 -12.35 -19.69
N ALA A 387 15.93 -13.00 -18.52
CA ALA A 387 14.81 -13.02 -17.59
C ALA A 387 14.40 -11.61 -17.14
N LEU A 388 15.36 -10.74 -16.81
CA LEU A 388 15.08 -9.34 -16.47
C LEU A 388 14.49 -8.56 -17.65
N ALA A 389 14.98 -8.79 -18.86
CA ALA A 389 14.46 -8.15 -20.07
C ALA A 389 13.02 -8.58 -20.38
N ASP A 390 12.67 -9.84 -20.09
CA ASP A 390 11.33 -10.41 -20.28
C ASP A 390 10.37 -10.18 -19.10
N ASN A 391 10.78 -9.44 -18.07
CA ASN A 391 10.02 -9.25 -16.82
C ASN A 391 9.70 -10.58 -16.09
N ASP A 392 10.56 -11.61 -16.22
CA ASP A 392 10.36 -12.96 -15.65
C ASP A 392 11.08 -13.15 -14.29
N GLY A 393 10.86 -12.24 -13.35
CA GLY A 393 11.50 -12.30 -12.02
C GLY A 393 11.01 -13.49 -11.18
N HIS A 394 9.72 -13.81 -11.21
CA HIS A 394 9.16 -14.96 -10.48
C HIS A 394 9.64 -16.28 -11.08
N GLY A 395 9.68 -16.38 -12.41
CA GLY A 395 10.25 -17.54 -13.10
C GLY A 395 11.71 -17.78 -12.71
N PHE A 396 12.51 -16.71 -12.67
CA PHE A 396 13.91 -16.76 -12.23
C PHE A 396 14.06 -17.28 -10.80
N PHE A 397 13.49 -16.60 -9.80
CA PHE A 397 13.70 -16.98 -8.39
C PHE A 397 12.99 -18.28 -8.01
N GLY A 398 11.85 -18.59 -8.66
CA GLY A 398 11.15 -19.86 -8.49
C GLY A 398 12.00 -21.05 -8.93
N ALA A 399 12.69 -20.96 -10.06
CA ALA A 399 13.56 -22.04 -10.55
C ALA A 399 14.77 -22.31 -9.63
N LEU A 400 15.16 -21.31 -8.82
CA LEU A 400 16.25 -21.40 -7.85
C LEU A 400 15.79 -21.90 -6.46
N GLY A 401 14.49 -21.90 -6.18
CA GLY A 401 13.96 -22.17 -4.84
C GLY A 401 14.11 -20.97 -3.88
N ASP A 402 14.21 -19.76 -4.43
CA ASP A 402 14.46 -18.52 -3.69
C ASP A 402 13.24 -17.60 -3.60
N ALA A 403 12.06 -18.06 -4.05
CA ALA A 403 10.80 -17.35 -3.86
C ALA A 403 10.43 -17.28 -2.37
N VAL A 404 9.86 -16.14 -1.96
CA VAL A 404 9.31 -15.92 -0.62
C VAL A 404 7.79 -15.97 -0.71
N VAL A 405 7.20 -16.99 -0.09
CA VAL A 405 5.74 -17.21 -0.09
C VAL A 405 5.23 -17.08 1.33
N THR A 406 4.46 -16.02 1.60
CA THR A 406 3.87 -15.75 2.92
C THR A 406 2.42 -16.20 3.02
N GLY A 407 1.74 -16.34 1.88
CA GLY A 407 0.27 -16.26 1.82
C GLY A 407 -0.23 -14.83 2.08
N PRO A 408 -1.55 -14.62 2.10
CA PRO A 408 -2.13 -13.30 2.38
C PRO A 408 -1.79 -12.90 3.83
N THR A 409 -1.06 -11.81 3.98
CA THR A 409 -0.64 -11.32 5.30
C THR A 409 -1.73 -10.51 6.00
N LEU A 410 -2.79 -10.13 5.27
CA LEU A 410 -3.90 -9.30 5.72
C LEU A 410 -3.48 -7.93 6.28
N THR A 411 -2.33 -7.43 5.85
CA THR A 411 -1.86 -6.05 6.04
C THR A 411 -1.29 -5.52 4.72
N ASN A 412 -0.95 -4.24 4.64
CA ASN A 412 -0.19 -3.68 3.52
C ASN A 412 0.48 -2.36 3.95
N VAL A 413 1.81 -2.35 3.98
CA VAL A 413 2.65 -1.16 4.16
C VAL A 413 3.75 -1.10 3.07
N ASN A 414 3.40 -1.58 1.87
CA ASN A 414 4.16 -1.56 0.62
C ASN A 414 5.38 -2.49 0.62
N ASP A 415 6.36 -2.15 -0.23
CA ASP A 415 7.55 -2.92 -0.45
C ASP A 415 8.47 -2.84 0.77
N PHE A 416 8.99 -3.98 1.17
CA PHE A 416 10.11 -4.11 2.09
C PHE A 416 11.34 -4.60 1.33
N ARG A 417 12.46 -3.90 1.46
CA ARG A 417 13.74 -4.28 0.84
C ARG A 417 14.86 -4.20 1.86
N ALA A 418 15.65 -5.27 1.96
CA ALA A 418 16.85 -5.31 2.77
C ALA A 418 18.04 -5.86 1.99
N VAL A 419 19.18 -5.18 2.07
CA VAL A 419 20.48 -5.65 1.57
C VAL A 419 21.43 -5.84 2.75
N LEU A 420 21.77 -7.08 3.06
CA LEU A 420 22.72 -7.46 4.08
C LEU A 420 24.12 -7.59 3.48
N ILE A 421 25.09 -6.93 4.11
CA ILE A 421 26.49 -6.93 3.72
C ILE A 421 27.31 -7.44 4.92
N LEU A 422 28.05 -8.54 4.76
CA LEU A 422 28.81 -9.20 5.82
C LEU A 422 30.32 -8.92 5.81
#